data_AF-A0A3R9TA21-F1
#
_entry.id   AF-A0A3R9TA21-F1
#
_cell.length_a   1.000
_cell.length_b   1.000
_cell.length_c   1.000
_cell.angle_alpha   90.00
_cell.angle_beta   90.00
_cell.angle_gamma   90.00
#
_symmetry.space_group_name_H-M   'P 1'
#
loop_
_entity.id
_entity.type
_entity.pdbx_description
1 polymer ?
#
loop_
_entity_poly.entity_id
_entity_poly.type
_entity_poly.pdbx_seq_one_letter_code
_entity_poly.pdbx_strand_id
1 'polypeptide(L)'
;IEKDALQAGVQVYSSNYTLYAEMSRRFFAVLGEFFSPDDLEAYSIDECFIHLTPYLQSIDISDYCNKVRNTLLKWLGLPCCIGIGYSKTQAKLANHYAKKIKSFKGVCNFITLDPLIM
;
A
#
# COMPACT_ATOMS: atom_id res chain seq x y z
N ILE A 1 3.52 21.43 -25.70
CA ILE A 1 3.25 20.44 -24.64
C ILE A 1 3.52 19.02 -25.13
N GLU A 2 2.75 18.46 -26.06
CA GLU A 2 2.96 17.08 -26.53
C GLU A 2 4.30 16.89 -27.25
N LYS A 3 4.66 17.85 -28.13
CA LYS A 3 5.95 17.88 -28.83
C LYS A 3 7.14 18.00 -27.87
N ASP A 4 6.99 18.80 -26.82
CA ASP A 4 8.03 19.02 -25.80
C ASP A 4 8.17 17.80 -24.88
N ALA A 5 7.06 17.13 -24.55
CA ALA A 5 7.03 15.89 -23.78
C ALA A 5 7.71 14.74 -24.56
N LEU A 6 7.43 14.62 -25.86
CA LEU A 6 8.09 13.64 -26.71
C LEU A 6 9.60 13.91 -26.84
N GLN A 7 10.02 15.18 -26.95
CA GLN A 7 11.44 15.54 -26.93
C GLN A 7 12.12 15.25 -25.59
N ALA A 8 11.38 15.33 -24.48
CA ALA A 8 11.86 14.93 -23.15
C ALA A 8 11.85 13.40 -22.93
N GLY A 9 11.51 12.60 -23.95
CA GLY A 9 11.49 11.14 -23.87
C GLY A 9 10.26 10.55 -23.17
N VAL A 10 9.18 11.32 -23.01
CA VAL A 10 7.92 10.83 -22.42
C VAL A 10 7.27 9.82 -23.36
N GLN A 11 6.87 8.68 -22.80
CA GLN A 11 6.07 7.67 -23.50
C GLN A 11 4.60 7.83 -23.15
N VAL A 12 3.74 7.79 -24.17
CA VAL A 12 2.28 7.94 -24.01
C VAL A 12 1.62 6.57 -24.14
N TYR A 13 0.80 6.22 -23.16
CA TYR A 13 0.00 5.00 -23.14
C TYR A 13 -1.49 5.36 -23.07
N SER A 14 -2.34 4.52 -23.66
CA SER A 14 -3.79 4.68 -23.57
C SER A 14 -4.30 4.35 -22.17
N SER A 15 -5.15 5.20 -21.60
CA SER A 15 -5.81 4.96 -20.30
C SER A 15 -6.86 3.85 -20.40
N ASN A 16 -6.50 2.61 -20.04
CA ASN A 16 -7.44 1.48 -20.01
C ASN A 16 -8.21 1.42 -18.68
N TYR A 17 -9.25 2.24 -18.55
CA TYR A 17 -10.04 2.35 -17.31
C TYR A 17 -10.68 1.04 -16.85
N THR A 18 -11.19 0.22 -17.79
CA THR A 18 -11.81 -1.07 -17.47
C THR A 18 -10.82 -2.00 -16.80
N LEU A 19 -9.59 -2.05 -17.29
CA LEU A 19 -8.53 -2.84 -16.68
C LEU A 19 -8.21 -2.37 -15.26
N TYR A 20 -8.03 -1.06 -15.06
CA TYR A 20 -7.71 -0.53 -13.73
C TYR A 20 -8.84 -0.74 -12.72
N ALA A 21 -10.09 -0.60 -13.13
CA ALA A 21 -11.26 -0.87 -12.28
C ALA A 21 -11.33 -2.36 -11.88
N GLU A 22 -11.03 -3.26 -12.81
CA GLU A 22 -11.01 -4.69 -12.55
C GLU A 22 -9.88 -5.07 -11.56
N MET A 23 -8.69 -4.50 -11.75
CA MET A 23 -7.55 -4.68 -10.85
C MET A 23 -7.83 -4.11 -9.46
N SER A 24 -8.50 -2.95 -9.37
CA SER A 24 -8.93 -2.37 -8.10
C SER A 24 -9.87 -3.31 -7.35
N ARG A 25 -10.88 -3.86 -8.02
CA ARG A 25 -11.81 -4.84 -7.43
C ARG A 25 -11.06 -6.07 -6.89
N ARG A 26 -10.08 -6.59 -7.64
CA ARG A 26 -9.23 -7.70 -7.17
C ARG A 26 -8.36 -7.33 -5.98
N PHE A 27 -7.78 -6.13 -5.98
CA PHE A 27 -6.99 -5.62 -4.87
C PHE A 27 -7.79 -5.61 -3.56
N PHE A 28 -9.00 -5.03 -3.58
CA PHE A 28 -9.88 -5.02 -2.41
C PHE A 28 -10.38 -6.42 -2.03
N ALA A 29 -10.65 -7.30 -3.00
CA ALA A 29 -11.01 -8.69 -2.71
C ALA A 29 -9.90 -9.43 -1.96
N VAL A 30 -8.63 -9.24 -2.36
CA VAL A 30 -7.49 -9.82 -1.62
C VAL A 30 -7.40 -9.24 -0.22
N LEU A 31 -7.60 -7.93 -0.02
CA LEU A 31 -7.61 -7.35 1.33
C LEU A 31 -8.70 -7.96 2.22
N GLY A 32 -9.87 -8.27 1.66
CA GLY A 32 -10.98 -8.93 2.37
C GLY A 32 -10.67 -10.36 2.86
N GLU A 33 -9.63 -11.01 2.32
CA GLU A 33 -9.15 -12.30 2.85
C GLU A 33 -8.32 -12.16 4.14
N PHE A 34 -7.82 -10.95 4.43
CA PHE A 34 -6.95 -10.67 5.57
C PHE A 34 -7.60 -9.83 6.67
N PHE A 35 -8.59 -9.01 6.32
CA PHE A 35 -9.20 -8.05 7.24
C PHE A 35 -10.72 -8.10 7.15
N SER A 36 -11.38 -7.83 8.27
CA SER A 36 -12.82 -7.62 8.30
C SER A 36 -13.21 -6.45 7.37
N PRO A 37 -14.33 -6.52 6.65
CA PRO A 37 -14.82 -5.41 5.84
C PRO A 37 -14.96 -4.09 6.61
N ASP A 38 -15.31 -4.14 7.90
CA ASP A 38 -15.47 -2.96 8.75
C ASP A 38 -14.14 -2.26 9.08
N ASP A 39 -13.02 -2.97 8.95
CA ASP A 39 -11.68 -2.42 9.17
C ASP A 39 -11.06 -1.83 7.89
N LEU A 40 -11.72 -1.97 6.74
CA LEU A 40 -11.22 -1.52 5.44
C LEU A 40 -11.90 -0.22 5.00
N GLU A 41 -11.12 0.84 4.81
CA GLU A 41 -11.58 2.12 4.28
C GLU A 41 -10.89 2.39 2.93
N ALA A 42 -11.63 2.25 1.84
CA ALA A 42 -11.15 2.58 0.51
C ALA A 42 -10.92 4.10 0.38
N TYR A 43 -9.69 4.51 0.07
CA TYR A 43 -9.31 5.92 -0.12
C TYR A 43 -9.20 6.28 -1.61
N SER A 44 -8.72 5.35 -2.44
CA SER A 44 -8.66 5.46 -3.90
C SER A 44 -8.82 4.07 -4.53
N ILE A 45 -8.63 3.98 -5.85
CA ILE A 45 -8.66 2.70 -6.60
C ILE A 45 -7.54 1.73 -6.18
N ASP A 46 -6.46 2.24 -5.59
CA ASP A 46 -5.24 1.50 -5.25
C ASP A 46 -4.75 1.76 -3.80
N GLU A 47 -5.45 2.58 -3.03
CA GLU A 47 -5.11 2.90 -1.64
C GLU A 47 -6.27 2.60 -0.69
N CYS A 48 -5.93 2.00 0.45
CA CYS A 48 -6.86 1.65 1.51
C CYS A 48 -6.24 1.95 2.88
N PHE A 49 -7.01 2.56 3.77
CA PHE A 49 -6.68 2.62 5.20
C PHE A 49 -7.25 1.39 5.90
N ILE A 50 -6.48 0.82 6.80
CA ILE A 50 -6.84 -0.41 7.52
C ILE A 50 -6.81 -0.13 9.01
N HIS A 51 -7.90 -0.43 9.72
CA HIS A 51 -7.97 -0.34 11.17
C HIS A 51 -7.27 -1.56 11.80
N LEU A 52 -6.02 -1.39 12.22
CA LEU A 52 -5.18 -2.50 12.69
C LEU A 52 -5.34 -2.84 14.17
N THR A 53 -6.01 -1.99 14.96
CA THR A 53 -6.17 -2.18 16.42
C THR A 53 -6.73 -3.55 16.82
N PRO A 54 -7.76 -4.12 16.15
CA PRO A 54 -8.31 -5.44 16.50
C PRO A 54 -7.32 -6.59 16.34
N TYR A 55 -6.25 -6.40 15.55
CA TYR A 55 -5.27 -7.43 15.20
C TYR A 55 -4.01 -7.37 16.09
N LEU A 56 -3.79 -6.27 16.83
CA LEU A 56 -2.53 -6.03 17.55
C LEU A 56 -2.20 -7.09 18.63
N GLN A 57 -3.21 -7.74 19.21
CA GLN A 57 -3.01 -8.69 20.31
C GLN A 57 -2.72 -10.12 19.84
N SER A 58 -3.05 -10.46 18.60
CA SER A 58 -3.03 -11.84 18.11
C SER A 58 -1.83 -12.15 17.22
N ILE A 59 -1.22 -11.13 16.59
CA ILE A 59 -0.19 -11.31 15.57
C ILE A 59 0.83 -10.16 15.57
N ASP A 60 2.04 -10.45 15.08
CA ASP A 60 2.96 -9.38 14.67
C ASP A 60 2.41 -8.70 13.41
N ILE A 61 2.01 -7.44 13.55
CA ILE A 61 1.41 -6.65 12.48
C ILE A 61 2.38 -6.42 11.32
N SER A 62 3.67 -6.23 11.58
CA SER A 62 4.64 -5.97 10.52
C SER A 62 4.77 -7.21 9.63
N ASP A 63 4.85 -8.39 10.24
CA ASP A 63 4.87 -9.68 9.52
C ASP A 63 3.55 -9.97 8.82
N TYR A 64 2.42 -9.63 9.44
CA TYR A 64 1.11 -9.79 8.81
C TYR A 64 0.98 -8.91 7.55
N CYS A 65 1.34 -7.64 7.65
CA CYS A 65 1.38 -6.73 6.51
C CYS A 65 2.34 -7.22 5.40
N ASN A 66 3.50 -7.80 5.77
CA ASN A 66 4.39 -8.42 4.79
C ASN A 66 3.71 -9.59 4.04
N LYS A 67 2.93 -10.43 4.73
CA LYS A 67 2.14 -11.50 4.09
C LYS A 67 1.10 -10.95 3.12
N VAL A 68 0.39 -9.89 3.49
CA VAL A 68 -0.58 -9.23 2.61
C VAL A 68 0.09 -8.71 1.34
N ARG A 69 1.19 -7.95 1.47
CA ARG A 69 1.94 -7.44 0.30
C ARG A 69 2.44 -8.57 -0.59
N ASN A 70 3.01 -9.62 -0.01
CA ASN A 70 3.53 -10.75 -0.78
C ASN A 70 2.41 -11.47 -1.54
N THR A 71 1.20 -11.55 -0.95
CA THR A 71 0.02 -12.13 -1.60
C THR A 71 -0.47 -11.26 -2.75
N LEU A 72 -0.57 -9.95 -2.55
CA LEU A 72 -0.90 -8.99 -3.61
C LEU A 72 0.09 -9.07 -4.79
N LEU A 73 1.38 -9.15 -4.49
CA LEU A 73 2.41 -9.32 -5.52
C LEU A 73 2.27 -10.66 -6.25
N LYS A 74 2.07 -11.76 -5.51
CA LYS A 74 1.99 -13.11 -6.10
C LYS A 74 0.73 -13.32 -6.93
N TRP A 75 -0.42 -12.83 -6.48
CA TRP A 75 -1.71 -13.11 -7.10
C TRP A 75 -2.06 -12.08 -8.18
N LEU A 76 -1.71 -10.81 -7.97
CA LEU A 76 -2.11 -9.71 -8.85
C LEU A 76 -0.93 -9.08 -9.60
N GLY A 77 0.31 -9.45 -9.27
CA GLY A 77 1.49 -8.79 -9.84
C GLY A 77 1.65 -7.33 -9.38
N LEU A 78 0.94 -6.92 -8.32
CA LEU A 78 0.93 -5.54 -7.84
C LEU A 78 1.93 -5.35 -6.70
N PRO A 79 3.06 -4.64 -6.93
CA PRO A 79 3.93 -4.23 -5.83
C PRO A 79 3.26 -3.11 -5.04
N CYS A 80 3.01 -3.34 -3.75
CA CYS A 80 2.49 -2.31 -2.85
C CYS A 80 3.48 -2.03 -1.71
N CYS A 81 3.23 -0.96 -0.96
CA CYS A 81 3.93 -0.65 0.28
C CYS A 81 2.88 -0.39 1.36
N ILE A 82 3.24 -0.67 2.61
CA ILE A 82 2.34 -0.50 3.76
C ILE A 82 3.05 0.38 4.78
N GLY A 83 2.36 1.43 5.22
CA GLY A 83 2.77 2.28 6.32
C GLY A 83 1.84 2.12 7.52
N ILE A 84 2.41 1.97 8.70
CA ILE A 84 1.68 1.78 9.96
C ILE A 84 1.99 2.95 10.88
N GLY A 85 0.96 3.53 11.50
CA GLY A 85 1.07 4.63 12.45
C GLY A 85 -0.23 4.80 13.25
N TYR A 86 -0.22 5.67 14.27
CA TYR A 86 -1.37 5.89 15.15
C TYR A 86 -2.48 6.73 14.51
N SER A 87 -2.20 7.39 13.39
CA SER A 87 -3.17 8.15 12.62
C SER A 87 -3.01 7.89 11.12
N LYS A 88 -4.05 8.18 10.34
CA LYS A 88 -4.00 8.09 8.87
C LYS A 88 -2.85 8.91 8.27
N THR A 89 -2.57 10.08 8.84
CA THR A 89 -1.45 10.93 8.44
C THR A 89 -0.10 10.25 8.70
N GLN A 90 0.10 9.69 9.90
CA GLN A 90 1.32 8.95 10.21
C GLN A 90 1.46 7.70 9.34
N ALA A 91 0.39 6.96 9.09
CA ALA A 91 0.39 5.80 8.21
C ALA A 91 0.78 6.18 6.77
N LYS A 92 0.26 7.30 6.24
CA LYS A 92 0.61 7.79 4.90
C LYS A 92 2.06 8.27 4.83
N LEU A 93 2.55 8.91 5.89
CA LEU A 93 3.95 9.29 6.01
C LEU A 93 4.86 8.05 6.09
N ALA A 94 4.53 7.06 6.92
CA ALA A 94 5.25 5.79 6.98
C ALA A 94 5.28 5.09 5.63
N ASN A 95 4.17 5.09 4.88
CA ASN A 95 4.11 4.51 3.54
C ASN A 95 5.05 5.25 2.56
N HIS A 96 5.18 6.57 2.68
CA HIS A 96 6.15 7.35 1.92
C HIS A 96 7.59 6.87 2.19
N TYR A 97 7.95 6.63 3.44
CA TYR A 97 9.26 6.07 3.81
C TYR A 97 9.44 4.63 3.34
N ALA A 98 8.42 3.79 3.47
CA ALA A 98 8.43 2.40 3.00
C ALA A 98 8.75 2.28 1.51
N LYS A 99 8.29 3.25 0.69
CA LYS A 99 8.56 3.33 -0.74
C LYS A 99 9.99 3.80 -1.06
N LYS A 100 10.54 4.73 -0.28
CA LYS A 100 11.83 5.38 -0.58
C LYS A 100 13.04 4.67 0.03
N ILE A 101 12.90 4.10 1.21
CA ILE A 101 14.01 3.53 1.97
C ILE A 101 13.96 2.00 1.86
N LYS A 102 14.93 1.44 1.13
CA LYS A 102 14.99 -0.01 0.84
C LYS A 102 15.08 -0.90 2.08
N SER A 103 15.64 -0.41 3.20
CA SER A 103 15.78 -1.18 4.44
C SER A 103 14.43 -1.55 5.06
N PHE A 104 13.37 -0.77 4.81
CA PHE A 104 12.01 -1.09 5.26
C PHE A 104 11.37 -2.24 4.47
N LYS A 105 11.94 -2.65 3.33
CA LYS A 105 11.44 -3.76 2.51
C LYS A 105 9.93 -3.66 2.21
N GLY A 106 9.40 -2.45 2.08
CA GLY A 106 7.99 -2.19 1.77
C GLY A 106 7.00 -2.23 2.95
N VAL A 107 7.44 -2.43 4.21
CA VAL A 107 6.63 -2.11 5.41
C VAL A 107 7.40 -1.15 6.32
N CYS A 108 6.81 -0.01 6.64
CA CYS A 108 7.36 0.92 7.62
C CYS A 108 6.37 1.04 8.79
N ASN A 109 6.84 0.74 10.00
CA ASN A 109 6.01 0.75 11.21
C ASN A 109 6.47 1.80 12.21
N PHE A 110 5.82 2.97 12.20
CA PHE A 110 6.13 4.07 13.10
C PHE A 110 5.77 3.80 14.57
N ILE A 111 4.99 2.76 14.86
CA ILE A 111 4.62 2.40 16.23
C ILE A 111 5.80 1.75 16.96
N THR A 112 6.62 0.98 16.24
CA THR A 112 7.76 0.23 16.79
C THR A 112 9.11 0.85 16.45
N LEU A 113 9.14 1.84 15.55
CA LEU A 113 10.35 2.59 15.22
C LEU A 113 10.73 3.52 16.37
N ASP A 114 11.96 3.39 16.85
CA ASP A 114 12.54 4.33 17.81
C ASP A 114 12.72 5.70 17.10
N PRO A 115 12.13 6.79 17.64
CA PRO A 115 12.25 8.14 17.08
C PRO A 115 13.69 8.62 16.89
N LEU A 116 14.66 8.04 17.60
CA LEU A 116 16.09 8.40 17.52
C LEU A 116 16.82 7.78 16.32
N ILE A 117 16.15 6.92 15.53
CA ILE A 117 16.74 6.21 14.38
C ILE A 117 16.13 6.68 13.04
N MET A 118 15.34 7.77 13.06
CA MET A 118 14.89 8.52 11.86
C MET A 118 15.84 9.65 11.52
#